data_AF-A0A2V2ENX2-F1
#
_entry.id   AF-A0A2V2ENX2-F1
#
_cell.length_a   1.000
_cell.length_b   1.000
_cell.length_c   1.000
_cell.angle_alpha   90.00
_cell.angle_beta   90.00
_cell.angle_gamma   90.00
#
_symmetry.space_group_name_H-M   'P 1'
#
loop_
_entity.id
_entity.type
_entity.pdbx_description
1 polymer ?
#
loop_
_entity_poly.entity_id
_entity_poly.type
_entity_poly.pdbx_seq_one_letter_code
_entity_poly.pdbx_strand_id
1 'polypeptide(L)'
;MLIDFHAHAFLDKLAAGAVSSLAASAHLKPFTDGTVKGTQELMAQQGVDRFVVLNIAVSPRTEQHVNDFAISLLGEKNIVPFGSVHPDSENALKELDRLKNAGIKGIKFHNEY
;
A
#
# COMPACT_ATOMS: atom_id res chain seq x y z
N MET A 1 -22.27 -2.86 -3.01
CA MET A 1 -20.90 -2.84 -2.47
C MET A 1 -19.93 -2.71 -3.63
N LEU A 2 -19.31 -1.54 -3.78
CA LEU A 2 -18.27 -1.23 -4.75
C LEU A 2 -16.90 -1.37 -4.07
N ILE A 3 -15.99 -2.13 -4.69
CA ILE A 3 -14.63 -2.31 -4.21
C ILE A 3 -13.66 -1.81 -5.29
N ASP A 4 -12.82 -0.84 -4.94
CA ASP A 4 -11.66 -0.48 -5.75
C ASP A 4 -10.49 -1.40 -5.37
N PHE A 5 -10.08 -2.27 -6.29
CA PHE A 5 -9.08 -3.29 -6.01
C PHE A 5 -7.63 -2.80 -6.11
N HIS A 6 -7.40 -1.58 -6.60
CA HIS A 6 -6.03 -1.11 -6.84
C HIS A 6 -5.86 0.34 -6.44
N ALA A 7 -5.57 0.53 -5.15
CA ALA A 7 -5.14 1.81 -4.61
C ALA A 7 -3.74 1.72 -3.99
N HIS A 8 -3.10 2.89 -3.89
CA HIS A 8 -1.83 3.09 -3.19
C HIS A 8 -2.02 4.23 -2.20
N ALA A 9 -1.44 4.09 -1.01
CA ALA A 9 -1.38 5.15 -0.01
C ALA A 9 -0.01 5.08 0.67
N PHE A 10 0.46 6.22 1.16
CA PHE A 10 1.75 6.35 1.83
C PHE A 10 1.55 6.83 3.26
N LEU A 11 2.54 6.56 4.12
CA LEU A 11 2.69 7.27 5.39
C LEU A 11 2.76 8.78 5.11
N ASP A 12 2.09 9.58 5.94
CA ASP A 12 1.99 11.05 5.74
C ASP A 12 3.35 11.72 5.50
N LYS A 13 4.38 11.32 6.26
CA LYS A 13 5.75 11.85 6.14
C LYS A 13 6.42 11.54 4.79
N LEU A 14 5.94 10.54 4.06
CA LEU A 14 6.47 10.11 2.76
C LEU A 14 5.59 10.56 1.59
N ALA A 15 4.29 10.79 1.82
CA ALA A 15 3.29 10.98 0.77
C ALA A 15 3.65 12.09 -0.23
N ALA A 16 3.95 13.30 0.25
CA ALA A 16 4.30 14.42 -0.63
C ALA A 16 5.53 14.14 -1.51
N GLY A 17 6.57 13.52 -0.93
CA GLY A 17 7.78 13.17 -1.66
C GLY A 17 7.55 12.05 -2.69
N ALA A 18 6.80 11.01 -2.30
CA ALA A 18 6.47 9.89 -3.17
C ALA A 18 5.61 10.34 -4.37
N VAL A 19 4.55 11.11 -4.12
CA VAL A 19 3.68 11.64 -5.17
C VAL A 19 4.44 12.56 -6.13
N SER A 20 5.29 13.44 -5.62
CA SER A 20 6.12 14.31 -6.46
C SER A 20 7.08 13.53 -7.35
N SER A 21 7.77 12.53 -6.80
CA SER A 21 8.69 11.66 -7.53
C SER A 21 7.99 10.86 -8.64
N LEU A 22 6.83 10.27 -8.32
CA LEU A 22 6.02 9.51 -9.26
C LEU A 22 5.45 10.40 -10.37
N ALA A 23 4.95 11.60 -10.03
CA ALA A 23 4.44 12.57 -10.99
C ALA A 23 5.53 13.01 -11.98
N ALA A 24 6.74 13.28 -11.49
CA ALA A 24 7.89 13.65 -12.32
C ALA A 24 8.26 12.51 -13.28
N SER A 25 8.28 11.27 -12.81
CA SER A 25 8.65 10.09 -13.60
C SER A 25 7.58 9.71 -14.63
N ALA A 26 6.30 9.84 -14.27
CA ALA A 26 5.18 9.52 -15.15
C ALA A 26 4.80 10.67 -16.10
N HIS A 27 5.34 11.88 -15.89
CA HIS A 27 4.93 13.11 -16.58
C HIS A 27 3.42 13.39 -16.47
N LEU A 28 2.83 13.09 -15.31
CA LEU A 28 1.41 13.27 -15.04
C LEU A 28 1.17 14.17 -13.83
N LYS A 29 0.11 14.97 -13.90
CA LYS A 29 -0.35 15.76 -12.75
C LYS A 29 -1.02 14.82 -11.73
N PRO A 30 -0.59 14.81 -10.46
CA PRO A 30 -1.28 14.08 -9.41
C PRO A 30 -2.59 14.77 -9.03
N PHE A 31 -3.61 13.98 -8.75
CA PHE A 31 -4.95 14.45 -8.32
C PHE A 31 -5.23 14.20 -6.84
N THR A 32 -4.28 13.60 -6.13
CA THR A 32 -4.36 13.26 -4.70
C THR A 32 -3.05 13.61 -4.02
N ASP A 33 -3.08 13.73 -2.69
CA ASP A 33 -1.89 13.96 -1.86
C ASP A 33 -1.14 12.66 -1.50
N GLY A 34 -1.74 11.51 -1.79
CA GLY A 34 -1.18 10.17 -1.54
C GLY A 34 -1.25 9.73 -0.08
N THR A 35 -1.90 10.50 0.80
CA THR A 35 -2.06 10.13 2.21
C THR A 35 -3.20 9.11 2.36
N VAL A 36 -3.20 8.36 3.47
CA VAL A 36 -4.31 7.45 3.79
C VAL A 36 -5.62 8.22 3.92
N LYS A 37 -5.59 9.35 4.66
CA LYS A 37 -6.76 10.20 4.89
C LYS A 37 -7.32 10.76 3.57
N GLY A 38 -6.47 11.35 2.73
CA GLY A 38 -6.90 11.90 1.44
C GLY A 38 -7.47 10.83 0.51
N THR A 39 -6.90 9.62 0.53
CA THR A 39 -7.43 8.48 -0.22
C THR A 39 -8.80 8.04 0.31
N GLN A 40 -8.99 7.94 1.63
CA GLN A 40 -10.29 7.60 2.22
C GLN A 40 -11.37 8.63 1.88
N GLU A 41 -11.05 9.92 1.94
CA GLU A 41 -11.96 11.01 1.58
C GLU A 41 -12.37 10.94 0.11
N LEU A 42 -11.43 10.70 -0.80
CA LEU A 42 -11.71 10.51 -2.22
C LEU A 42 -12.63 9.30 -2.45
N MET A 43 -12.28 8.14 -1.88
CA MET A 43 -13.05 6.90 -2.04
C MET A 43 -14.50 7.07 -1.57
N ALA A 44 -14.69 7.75 -0.42
CA ALA A 44 -16.02 8.08 0.08
C ALA A 44 -16.81 8.99 -0.87
N GLN A 45 -16.17 10.03 -1.42
CA GLN A 45 -16.80 10.94 -2.41
C GLN A 45 -17.20 10.22 -3.70
N GLN A 46 -16.46 9.18 -4.09
CA GLN A 46 -16.75 8.37 -5.27
C GLN A 46 -17.73 7.21 -5.01
N GLY A 47 -18.22 7.05 -3.78
CA GLY A 47 -19.14 5.96 -3.42
C GLY A 47 -18.47 4.58 -3.37
N VAL A 48 -17.16 4.52 -3.15
CA VAL A 48 -16.40 3.27 -2.97
C VAL A 48 -16.53 2.80 -1.52
N ASP A 49 -17.10 1.61 -1.31
CA ASP A 49 -17.35 1.07 0.03
C ASP A 49 -16.06 0.55 0.70
N ARG A 50 -15.17 -0.07 -0.08
CA ARG A 50 -13.87 -0.56 0.36
C ARG A 50 -12.83 -0.42 -0.74
N PHE A 51 -11.57 -0.28 -0.38
CA PHE A 51 -10.48 -0.27 -1.34
C PHE A 51 -9.28 -1.05 -0.85
N VAL A 52 -8.57 -1.67 -1.79
CA VAL A 52 -7.38 -2.48 -1.50
C VAL A 52 -6.14 -1.60 -1.61
N VAL A 53 -5.40 -1.46 -0.51
CA VAL A 53 -4.12 -0.73 -0.50
C VAL A 53 -3.00 -1.73 -0.78
N LEU A 54 -2.39 -1.60 -1.96
CA LEU A 54 -1.38 -2.52 -2.47
C LEU A 54 0.03 -2.04 -2.12
N ASN A 55 0.49 -2.33 -0.90
CA ASN A 55 1.85 -1.97 -0.48
C ASN A 55 2.91 -2.72 -1.31
N ILE A 56 4.09 -2.12 -1.51
CA ILE A 56 5.15 -2.69 -2.36
C ILE A 56 6.50 -2.60 -1.65
N ALA A 57 7.14 -3.74 -1.43
CA ALA A 57 8.53 -3.82 -0.99
C ALA A 57 9.45 -3.66 -2.21
N VAL A 58 9.95 -2.45 -2.44
CA VAL A 58 10.86 -2.13 -3.57
C VAL A 58 12.32 -2.52 -3.33
N SER A 59 12.63 -3.02 -2.13
CA SER A 59 13.93 -3.59 -1.80
C SER A 59 13.81 -4.54 -0.60
N PRO A 60 14.72 -5.52 -0.44
CA PRO A 60 14.75 -6.38 0.74
C PRO A 60 14.83 -5.60 2.06
N ARG A 61 15.57 -4.47 2.05
CA ARG A 61 15.78 -3.63 3.24
C ARG A 61 14.51 -2.96 3.74
N THR A 62 13.57 -2.66 2.85
CA THR A 62 12.34 -1.91 3.19
C THR A 62 11.15 -2.80 3.52
N GLU A 63 11.25 -4.10 3.25
CA GLU A 63 10.16 -5.08 3.39
C GLU A 63 9.42 -5.00 4.72
N GLN A 64 10.16 -5.04 5.84
CA GLN A 64 9.55 -5.01 7.17
C GLN A 64 8.77 -3.72 7.42
N HIS A 65 9.34 -2.54 7.10
CA HIS A 65 8.67 -1.26 7.30
C HIS A 65 7.42 -1.10 6.41
N VAL A 66 7.47 -1.60 5.17
CA VAL A 66 6.33 -1.62 4.25
C VAL A 66 5.18 -2.45 4.83
N ASN A 67 5.51 -3.60 5.41
CA ASN A 67 4.52 -4.50 5.99
C ASN A 67 4.04 -4.05 7.38
N ASP A 68 4.86 -3.36 8.17
CA ASP A 68 4.41 -2.71 9.39
C ASP A 68 3.34 -1.66 9.08
N PHE A 69 3.52 -0.90 7.99
CA PHE A 69 2.50 0.01 7.50
C PHE A 69 1.24 -0.74 7.03
N ALA A 70 1.38 -1.82 6.25
CA ALA A 70 0.23 -2.63 5.84
C ALA A 70 -0.58 -3.17 7.03
N ILE A 71 0.10 -3.66 8.07
CA ILE A 71 -0.54 -4.17 9.30
C ILE A 71 -1.24 -3.03 10.05
N SER A 72 -0.66 -1.82 10.10
CA SER A 72 -1.27 -0.67 10.77
C SER A 72 -2.63 -0.27 10.18
N LEU A 73 -2.86 -0.57 8.90
CA LEU A 73 -4.11 -0.27 8.19
C LEU A 73 -5.25 -1.27 8.49
N LEU A 74 -4.98 -2.39 9.19
CA LEU A 74 -6.03 -3.38 9.50
C LEU A 74 -7.14 -2.82 10.41
N GLY A 75 -6.89 -1.72 11.12
CA GLY A 75 -7.90 -1.04 11.93
C GLY A 75 -8.91 -0.21 11.13
N GLU A 76 -8.61 0.07 9.86
CA GLU A 76 -9.42 0.93 9.00
C GLU A 76 -10.54 0.14 8.32
N LYS A 77 -11.80 0.46 8.62
CA LYS A 77 -12.97 -0.34 8.18
C LYS A 77 -13.15 -0.43 6.66
N ASN A 78 -12.74 0.60 5.94
CA ASN A 78 -12.87 0.72 4.48
C ASN A 78 -11.60 0.31 3.73
N ILE A 79 -10.53 -0.10 4.42
CA ILE A 79 -9.26 -0.48 3.81
C ILE A 79 -9.06 -1.99 3.89
N VAL A 80 -8.60 -2.57 2.78
CA VAL A 80 -8.11 -3.96 2.73
C VAL A 80 -6.62 -3.89 2.40
N PRO A 81 -5.72 -3.93 3.40
CA PRO A 81 -4.29 -3.81 3.13
C PRO A 81 -3.72 -5.13 2.62
N PHE A 82 -2.94 -5.04 1.54
CA PHE A 82 -2.07 -6.12 1.09
C PHE A 82 -0.64 -5.83 1.55
N GLY A 83 0.06 -6.88 1.98
CA GLY A 83 1.50 -6.83 2.24
C GLY A 83 2.30 -7.04 0.96
N SER A 84 3.62 -7.07 1.10
CA SER A 84 4.54 -7.36 0.00
C SER A 84 5.83 -7.97 0.53
N VAL A 85 6.46 -8.82 -0.28
CA VAL A 85 7.81 -9.33 -0.03
C VAL A 85 8.64 -9.15 -1.29
N HIS A 86 9.94 -8.98 -1.13
CA HIS A 86 10.87 -8.85 -2.23
C HIS A 86 11.48 -10.22 -2.56
N PRO A 87 11.62 -10.63 -3.84
CA PRO A 87 12.16 -11.94 -4.20
C PRO A 87 13.59 -12.17 -3.69
N ASP A 88 14.42 -11.13 -3.69
CA ASP A 88 15.79 -11.19 -3.11
C ASP A 88 15.85 -11.08 -1.57
N SER A 89 14.72 -11.01 -0.86
CA SER A 89 14.72 -11.00 0.61
C SER A 89 14.90 -12.42 1.15
N GLU A 90 16.01 -12.66 1.87
CA GLU A 90 16.20 -13.90 2.63
C GLU A 90 15.10 -14.14 3.70
N ASN A 91 14.38 -13.07 4.08
CA ASN A 91 13.31 -13.12 5.07
C ASN A 91 11.91 -13.24 4.46
N ALA A 92 11.77 -13.25 3.14
CA ALA A 92 10.46 -13.20 2.45
C ALA A 92 9.46 -14.22 3.00
N LEU A 93 9.86 -15.50 3.15
CA LEU A 93 8.96 -16.55 3.64
C LEU A 93 8.51 -16.32 5.09
N LYS A 94 9.43 -15.91 5.97
CA LYS A 94 9.08 -15.60 7.38
C LYS A 94 8.15 -14.40 7.46
N GLU A 95 8.34 -13.42 6.58
CA GLU A 95 7.50 -12.23 6.52
C GLU A 95 6.09 -12.56 6.00
N LEU A 96 5.96 -13.48 5.04
CA LEU A 96 4.65 -14.00 4.64
C LEU A 96 3.90 -14.66 5.81
N ASP A 97 4.59 -15.46 6.63
CA ASP A 97 4.01 -16.03 7.85
C ASP A 97 3.59 -14.95 8.84
N ARG A 98 4.42 -13.92 9.05
CA ARG A 98 4.08 -12.77 9.92
C ARG A 98 2.84 -12.04 9.44
N LEU A 99 2.76 -11.73 8.14
CA LEU A 99 1.62 -11.06 7.52
C LEU A 99 0.34 -11.89 7.67
N LYS A 100 0.40 -13.19 7.38
CA LYS A 100 -0.73 -14.11 7.55
C LYS A 100 -1.22 -14.13 9.00
N ASN A 101 -0.30 -14.24 9.96
CA ASN A 101 -0.62 -14.26 11.39
C ASN A 101 -1.19 -12.93 11.89
N ALA A 102 -0.75 -11.80 11.34
CA ALA A 102 -1.30 -10.48 11.63
C ALA A 102 -2.71 -10.26 11.02
N GLY A 103 -3.14 -11.12 10.09
CA GLY A 103 -4.47 -11.05 9.48
C GLY A 103 -4.51 -10.41 8.10
N ILE A 104 -3.36 -10.09 7.49
CA ILE A 104 -3.26 -9.63 6.10
C ILE A 104 -3.79 -10.73 5.16
N LYS A 105 -4.60 -10.33 4.18
CA LYS A 105 -5.36 -11.26 3.33
C LYS A 105 -4.80 -11.42 1.91
N GLY A 106 -3.80 -10.64 1.54
CA GLY A 106 -3.20 -10.71 0.21
C GLY A 106 -1.82 -10.07 0.16
N ILE A 107 -1.11 -10.37 -0.93
CA ILE A 107 0.25 -9.93 -1.20
C ILE A 107 0.30 -9.27 -2.58
N LYS A 108 1.02 -8.15 -2.69
CA LYS A 108 1.36 -7.53 -3.97
C LYS A 108 2.83 -7.77 -4.27
N PHE A 109 3.11 -8.38 -5.42
CA PHE A 109 4.45 -8.44 -5.99
C PHE A 109 4.61 -7.31 -7.01
N HIS A 110 5.79 -6.69 -7.02
CA HIS A 110 6.17 -5.78 -8.10
C HIS A 110 6.60 -6.60 -9.31
N ASN A 111 6.26 -6.18 -10.52
CA ASN A 111 6.56 -6.94 -11.75
C ASN A 111 8.01 -6.75 -12.23
N GLU A 112 8.77 -5.84 -11.63
CA GLU A 112 10.18 -5.58 -12.00
C GLU A 112 11.18 -6.43 -11.23
N TYR A 113 10.73 -7.19 -10.22
CA TYR A 113 11.58 -8.01 -9.36
C TYR A 113 11.15 -9.48 -9.43
#